data_AF-A0A6A3C0U6-F1
#
_entry.id   AF-A0A6A3C0U6-F1
#
_cell.length_a   1.000
_cell.length_b   1.000
_cell.length_c   1.000
_cell.angle_alpha   90.00
_cell.angle_beta   90.00
_cell.angle_gamma   90.00
#
_symmetry.space_group_name_H-M   'P 1'
#
loop_
_entity.id
_entity.type
_entity.pdbx_description
1 polymer ?
#
loop_
_entity_poly.entity_id
_entity_poly.type
_entity_poly.pdbx_seq_one_letter_code
_entity_poly.pdbx_strand_id
1 'polypeptide(L)'
;MSEGTATTSPNPNGILKIPFLDIQAATNNFGKSSIIRMGGFGMVYKGMLNTKVVVKRGVLGSRQGLPEFQTEITAFSMICHLHLVSLAGYIDEQSEMILVYEYMENGPLKNHLYGLKHPPLSWKQRLEICIDSARGIHYLHTGSAQGRFGYLDPEYFWRRQLTYKSDVYSFGVVLFEVLCARPAVDPLLARE
;
A
#
# COMPACT_ATOMS: atom_id res chain seq x y z
N MET A 1 -23.27 35.88 -4.29
CA MET A 1 -22.47 34.95 -5.11
C MET A 1 -21.18 34.74 -4.35
N SER A 2 -21.08 33.64 -3.63
CA SER A 2 -19.98 33.37 -2.71
C SER A 2 -19.43 32.00 -3.07
N GLU A 3 -18.24 31.97 -3.64
CA GLU A 3 -17.47 30.75 -3.85
C GLU A 3 -17.06 30.21 -2.46
N GLY A 4 -17.61 29.04 -2.10
CA GLY A 4 -17.23 28.34 -0.88
C GLY A 4 -15.94 27.58 -1.11
N THR A 5 -14.80 28.19 -0.76
CA THR A 5 -13.53 27.48 -0.62
C THR A 5 -13.67 26.40 0.46
N ALA A 6 -13.67 25.13 0.05
CA ALA A 6 -13.63 24.00 0.96
C ALA A 6 -12.32 24.03 1.76
N THR A 7 -12.41 24.32 3.05
CA THR A 7 -11.28 24.29 3.98
C THR A 7 -10.83 22.85 4.20
N THR A 8 -9.77 22.45 3.50
CA THR A 8 -8.96 21.26 3.77
C THR A 8 -8.24 21.48 5.09
N SER A 9 -8.72 20.88 6.18
CA SER A 9 -8.01 20.91 7.46
C SER A 9 -6.91 19.83 7.44
N PRO A 10 -5.62 20.19 7.55
CA PRO A 10 -4.56 19.19 7.70
C PRO A 10 -4.79 18.45 9.02
N ASN A 11 -4.74 17.12 8.99
CA ASN A 11 -4.63 16.33 10.21
C ASN A 11 -3.24 16.62 10.82
N PRO A 12 -3.07 16.70 12.16
CA PRO A 12 -1.77 16.90 12.83
C PRO A 12 -0.60 16.02 12.33
N ASN A 13 -0.88 14.91 11.64
CA ASN A 13 0.13 13.99 11.08
C ASN A 13 0.56 14.32 9.63
N GLY A 14 0.11 15.43 9.03
CA GLY A 14 0.56 15.88 7.70
C GLY A 14 -0.05 15.15 6.50
N ILE A 15 -0.85 14.09 6.71
CA ILE A 15 -1.63 13.45 5.65
C ILE A 15 -2.92 14.21 5.35
N LEU A 16 -3.23 14.31 4.05
CA LEU A 16 -4.41 14.99 3.53
C LEU A 16 -5.65 14.09 3.62
N LYS A 17 -6.66 14.54 4.36
CA LYS A 17 -8.03 14.03 4.21
C LYS A 17 -8.61 14.61 2.92
N ILE A 18 -8.97 13.73 1.98
CA ILE A 18 -9.45 14.14 0.65
C ILE A 18 -10.97 14.12 0.66
N PRO A 19 -11.66 15.15 0.12
CA PRO A 19 -13.10 15.13 -0.04
C PRO A 19 -13.55 13.93 -0.87
N PHE A 20 -14.62 13.23 -0.44
CA PHE A 20 -15.13 12.07 -1.17
C PHE A 20 -15.47 12.40 -2.63
N LEU A 21 -16.02 13.60 -2.87
CA LEU A 21 -16.41 14.05 -4.21
C LEU A 21 -15.25 14.07 -5.20
N ASP A 22 -14.05 14.46 -4.74
CA ASP A 22 -12.86 14.53 -5.59
C ASP A 22 -12.44 13.14 -6.06
N ILE A 23 -12.51 12.14 -5.17
CA ILE A 23 -12.20 10.75 -5.48
C ILE A 23 -13.27 10.11 -6.36
N GLN A 24 -14.53 10.45 -6.12
CA GLN A 24 -15.63 10.01 -6.96
C GLN A 24 -15.44 10.53 -8.39
N ALA A 25 -15.07 11.80 -8.57
CA ALA A 25 -14.74 12.37 -9.87
C ALA A 25 -13.50 11.70 -10.48
N ALA A 26 -12.41 11.56 -9.72
CA ALA A 26 -11.14 10.98 -10.17
C ALA A 26 -11.26 9.53 -10.64
N THR A 27 -12.23 8.78 -10.12
CA THR A 27 -12.43 7.34 -10.43
C THR A 27 -13.57 7.09 -11.41
N ASN A 28 -14.18 8.14 -11.99
CA ASN A 28 -15.39 8.06 -12.79
C ASN A 28 -16.52 7.32 -12.04
N ASN A 29 -16.85 7.82 -10.85
CA ASN A 29 -17.83 7.26 -9.93
C ASN A 29 -17.57 5.78 -9.60
N PHE A 30 -16.30 5.42 -9.36
CA PHE A 30 -15.87 4.03 -9.13
C PHE A 30 -16.32 3.06 -10.23
N GLY A 31 -16.32 3.53 -11.49
CA GLY A 31 -16.76 2.78 -12.64
C GLY A 31 -15.94 1.49 -12.86
N LYS A 32 -16.58 0.47 -13.45
CA LYS A 32 -15.95 -0.84 -13.69
C LYS A 32 -14.69 -0.78 -14.55
N SER A 33 -14.60 0.20 -15.45
CA SER A 33 -13.42 0.44 -16.29
C SER A 33 -12.18 0.87 -15.51
N SER A 34 -12.37 1.40 -14.30
CA SER A 34 -11.29 1.89 -13.44
C SER A 34 -10.76 0.80 -12.50
N ILE A 35 -11.39 -0.38 -12.46
CA ILE A 35 -11.01 -1.46 -11.52
C ILE A 35 -9.65 -2.06 -11.92
N ILE A 36 -8.69 -1.98 -11.01
CA ILE A 36 -7.39 -2.67 -11.13
C ILE A 36 -7.49 -4.07 -10.51
N ARG A 37 -8.16 -4.20 -9.36
CA ARG A 37 -8.28 -5.46 -8.63
C ARG A 37 -9.57 -5.51 -7.82
N MET A 38 -10.13 -6.71 -7.75
CA MET A 38 -11.23 -7.11 -6.88
C MET A 38 -10.71 -8.09 -5.82
N GLY A 39 -11.12 -7.93 -4.55
CA GLY A 39 -10.74 -8.84 -3.46
C GLY A 39 -11.70 -8.80 -2.28
N GLY A 40 -11.50 -9.69 -1.31
CA GLY A 40 -12.38 -9.81 -0.13
C GLY A 40 -12.36 -8.59 0.82
N PHE A 41 -11.32 -7.76 0.73
CA PHE A 41 -11.15 -6.54 1.54
C PHE A 41 -11.60 -5.27 0.81
N GLY A 42 -12.29 -5.42 -0.33
CA GLY A 42 -12.80 -4.32 -1.13
C GLY A 42 -12.20 -4.26 -2.53
N MET A 43 -12.28 -3.08 -3.12
CA MET A 43 -11.99 -2.85 -4.54
C MET A 43 -10.85 -1.84 -4.69
N VAL A 44 -9.96 -2.11 -5.64
CA VAL A 44 -8.84 -1.23 -5.98
C VAL A 44 -9.09 -0.63 -7.35
N TYR A 45 -9.14 0.68 -7.41
CA TYR A 45 -9.40 1.47 -8.61
C TYR A 45 -8.16 2.28 -9.01
N LYS A 46 -8.06 2.56 -10.30
CA LYS A 46 -7.22 3.61 -10.84
C LYS A 46 -7.99 4.93 -10.80
N GLY A 47 -7.36 5.99 -10.33
CA GLY A 47 -7.91 7.34 -10.36
C GLY A 47 -6.94 8.32 -10.99
N MET A 48 -7.47 9.48 -11.39
CA MET A 48 -6.69 10.63 -11.83
C MET A 48 -7.08 11.84 -10.98
N LEU A 49 -6.15 12.28 -10.12
CA LEU A 49 -6.22 13.59 -9.44
C LEU A 49 -5.28 14.54 -10.20
N ASN A 50 -4.42 15.28 -9.49
CA ASN A 50 -3.28 15.99 -10.10
C ASN A 50 -2.26 15.03 -10.72
N THR A 51 -2.21 13.80 -10.21
CA THR A 51 -1.39 12.69 -10.72
C THR A 51 -2.22 11.40 -10.73
N LYS A 52 -1.70 10.35 -11.37
CA LYS A 52 -2.32 9.02 -11.33
C LYS A 52 -2.22 8.46 -9.91
N VAL A 53 -3.33 7.92 -9.42
CA VAL A 53 -3.43 7.35 -8.07
C VAL A 53 -4.07 5.96 -8.09
N VAL A 54 -3.81 5.21 -7.03
CA VAL A 54 -4.50 3.96 -6.69
C VAL A 54 -5.44 4.22 -5.54
N VAL A 55 -6.71 3.89 -5.72
CA VAL A 55 -7.77 4.09 -4.73
C VAL A 55 -8.21 2.74 -4.22
N LYS A 56 -7.84 2.40 -2.98
CA LYS A 56 -8.24 1.18 -2.29
C LYS A 56 -9.45 1.50 -1.42
N ARG A 57 -10.64 1.12 -1.89
CA ARG A 57 -11.92 1.34 -1.21
C ARG A 57 -12.34 0.06 -0.50
N GLY A 58 -12.57 0.17 0.81
CA GLY A 58 -13.13 -0.89 1.64
C GLY A 58 -14.55 -1.27 1.20
N VAL A 59 -15.06 -2.36 1.76
CA VAL A 59 -16.43 -2.83 1.45
C VAL A 59 -17.44 -1.88 2.09
N LEU A 60 -18.34 -1.33 1.25
CA LEU A 60 -19.42 -0.44 1.67
C LEU A 60 -20.28 -1.04 2.79
N GLY A 61 -20.54 -0.25 3.84
CA GLY A 61 -21.37 -0.66 4.97
C GLY A 61 -20.77 -1.75 5.87
N SER A 62 -19.57 -2.23 5.55
CA SER A 62 -18.83 -3.17 6.38
C SER A 62 -17.78 -2.43 7.20
N ARG A 63 -17.68 -2.74 8.49
CA ARG A 63 -16.55 -2.31 9.35
C ARG A 63 -15.43 -3.36 9.38
N GLN A 64 -15.58 -4.43 8.60
CA GLN A 64 -14.52 -5.40 8.37
C GLN A 64 -13.37 -4.70 7.63
N GLY A 65 -12.17 -4.70 8.20
CA GLY A 65 -11.04 -3.93 7.68
C GLY A 65 -10.80 -2.59 8.37
N LEU A 66 -11.64 -2.17 9.34
CA LEU A 66 -11.44 -0.90 10.06
C LEU A 66 -10.13 -0.87 10.87
N PRO A 67 -9.75 -1.92 11.63
CA PRO A 67 -8.45 -1.95 12.29
C PRO A 67 -7.28 -1.84 11.32
N GLU A 68 -7.36 -2.52 10.18
CA GLU A 68 -6.37 -2.49 9.11
C GLU A 68 -6.28 -1.10 8.47
N PHE A 69 -7.43 -0.46 8.19
CA PHE A 69 -7.50 0.90 7.67
C PHE A 69 -6.86 1.92 8.63
N GLN A 70 -7.20 1.86 9.93
CA GLN A 70 -6.62 2.75 10.93
C GLN A 70 -5.12 2.52 11.12
N THR A 71 -4.70 1.25 11.10
CA THR A 71 -3.28 0.88 11.17
C THR A 71 -2.53 1.38 9.94
N GLU A 72 -3.08 1.23 8.74
CA GLU A 72 -2.48 1.72 7.50
C GLU A 72 -2.36 3.25 7.52
N ILE A 73 -3.40 4.00 7.91
CA ILE A 73 -3.30 5.47 8.04
C ILE A 73 -2.23 5.85 9.07
N THR A 74 -2.27 5.25 10.25
CA THR A 74 -1.36 5.60 11.34
C THR A 74 0.09 5.31 10.95
N ALA A 75 0.37 4.11 10.44
CA ALA A 75 1.73 3.71 10.04
C ALA A 75 2.21 4.48 8.81
N PHE A 76 1.42 4.53 7.73
CA PHE A 76 1.86 5.14 6.47
C PHE A 76 1.80 6.66 6.46
N SER A 77 1.16 7.30 7.46
CA SER A 77 1.21 8.76 7.62
C SER A 77 2.59 9.33 7.92
N MET A 78 3.44 8.52 8.55
CA MET A 78 4.77 8.96 8.95
C MET A 78 5.87 8.37 8.06
N ILE A 79 5.51 7.50 7.12
CA ILE A 79 6.44 6.82 6.23
C ILE A 79 6.62 7.65 4.96
N CYS A 80 7.83 8.16 4.76
CA CYS A 80 8.23 8.84 3.53
C CYS A 80 9.62 8.36 3.13
N HIS A 81 9.70 7.51 2.12
CA HIS A 81 10.95 6.91 1.67
C HIS A 81 10.84 6.48 0.21
N LEU A 82 11.91 6.69 -0.58
CA LEU A 82 11.94 6.43 -2.02
C LEU A 82 11.54 5.00 -2.42
N HIS A 83 11.80 4.02 -1.55
CA HIS A 83 11.53 2.60 -1.82
C HIS A 83 10.26 2.07 -1.15
N LEU A 84 9.37 2.97 -0.71
CA LEU A 84 8.07 2.63 -0.14
C LEU A 84 6.98 3.43 -0.85
N VAL A 85 5.86 2.76 -1.16
CA VAL A 85 4.73 3.42 -1.81
C VAL A 85 4.13 4.44 -0.85
N SER A 86 4.04 5.69 -1.29
CA SER A 86 3.55 6.79 -0.46
C SER A 86 2.01 6.81 -0.39
N LEU A 87 1.49 6.98 0.82
CA LEU A 87 0.07 7.24 1.07
C LEU A 87 -0.19 8.73 0.81
N ALA A 88 -0.88 9.04 -0.29
CA ALA A 88 -1.20 10.40 -0.70
C ALA A 88 -2.35 11.01 0.12
N GLY A 89 -3.28 10.17 0.60
CA GLY A 89 -4.41 10.62 1.40
C GLY A 89 -5.38 9.50 1.76
N TYR A 90 -6.41 9.86 2.51
CA TYR A 90 -7.49 8.94 2.88
C TYR A 90 -8.84 9.65 2.94
N ILE A 91 -9.91 8.85 2.95
CA ILE A 91 -11.29 9.29 3.12
C ILE A 91 -11.96 8.39 4.15
N ASP A 92 -12.58 9.00 5.17
CA ASP A 92 -13.40 8.34 6.18
C ASP A 92 -14.83 8.96 6.27
N GLU A 93 -15.28 9.61 5.20
CA GLU A 93 -16.57 10.29 5.12
C GLU A 93 -17.67 9.33 4.66
N GLN A 94 -18.93 9.59 5.04
CA GLN A 94 -20.09 8.85 4.53
C GLN A 94 -20.03 7.32 4.72
N SER A 95 -19.33 6.85 5.77
CA SER A 95 -19.05 5.42 6.00
C SER A 95 -18.19 4.75 4.93
N GLU A 96 -17.47 5.55 4.13
CA GLU A 96 -16.41 5.10 3.25
C GLU A 96 -15.12 4.90 4.02
N MET A 97 -14.33 3.90 3.63
CA MET A 97 -12.95 3.72 4.10
C MET A 97 -12.09 3.61 2.86
N ILE A 98 -11.43 4.69 2.48
CA ILE A 98 -10.66 4.75 1.23
C ILE A 98 -9.23 5.21 1.52
N LEU A 99 -8.27 4.46 1.01
CA LEU A 99 -6.85 4.81 1.02
C LEU A 99 -6.42 5.17 -0.41
N VAL A 100 -5.69 6.27 -0.54
CA VAL A 100 -5.22 6.80 -1.82
C VAL A 100 -3.71 6.77 -1.85
N TYR A 101 -3.15 5.98 -2.75
CA TYR A 101 -1.71 5.83 -2.96
C TYR A 101 -1.29 6.42 -4.29
N GLU A 102 0.00 6.70 -4.43
CA GLU A 102 0.57 6.95 -5.74
C GLU A 102 0.43 5.73 -6.68
N TYR A 103 0.33 5.98 -7.98
CA TYR A 103 0.23 4.92 -8.97
C TYR A 103 1.60 4.43 -9.45
N MET A 104 1.84 3.12 -9.29
CA MET A 104 3.06 2.47 -9.75
C MET A 104 2.91 2.02 -11.22
N GLU A 105 3.52 2.76 -12.16
CA GLU A 105 3.37 2.55 -13.61
C GLU A 105 3.75 1.14 -14.08
N ASN A 106 4.79 0.55 -13.49
CA ASN A 106 5.26 -0.79 -13.83
C ASN A 106 4.44 -1.91 -13.17
N GLY A 107 3.46 -1.58 -12.32
CA GLY A 107 2.67 -2.56 -11.60
C GLY A 107 3.49 -3.41 -10.61
N PRO A 108 2.89 -4.49 -10.07
CA PRO A 108 3.54 -5.31 -9.05
C PRO A 108 4.63 -6.22 -9.64
N LEU A 109 5.70 -6.43 -8.87
CA LEU A 109 6.87 -7.25 -9.25
C LEU A 109 6.50 -8.65 -9.78
N LYS A 110 5.51 -9.31 -9.20
CA LYS A 110 5.04 -10.64 -9.64
C LYS A 110 4.69 -10.70 -11.13
N ASN A 111 4.21 -9.59 -11.71
CA ASN A 111 3.85 -9.53 -13.13
C ASN A 111 5.09 -9.59 -14.03
N HIS A 112 6.24 -9.16 -13.53
CA HIS A 112 7.53 -9.20 -14.24
C HIS A 112 8.31 -10.49 -13.99
N LEU A 113 8.01 -11.20 -12.89
CA LEU A 113 8.62 -12.49 -12.58
C LEU A 113 7.89 -13.66 -13.23
N TYR A 114 6.54 -13.64 -13.22
CA TYR A 114 5.72 -14.78 -13.64
C TYR A 114 4.75 -14.43 -14.78
N GLY A 115 4.57 -13.16 -15.10
CA GLY A 115 3.59 -12.72 -16.09
C GLY A 115 4.12 -12.80 -17.52
N LEU A 116 3.24 -13.15 -18.45
CA LEU A 116 3.54 -13.19 -19.90
C LEU A 116 3.45 -11.82 -20.60
N LYS A 117 3.03 -10.78 -19.88
CA LYS A 117 2.68 -9.46 -20.47
C LYS A 117 3.80 -8.42 -20.40
N HIS A 118 4.89 -8.72 -19.70
CA HIS A 118 6.03 -7.80 -19.55
C HIS A 118 7.33 -8.50 -19.95
N PRO A 119 8.31 -7.74 -20.47
CA PRO A 119 9.63 -8.30 -20.73
C PRO A 119 10.24 -8.81 -19.42
N PRO A 120 10.98 -9.93 -19.46
CA PRO A 120 11.61 -10.47 -18.27
C PRO A 120 12.67 -9.50 -17.74
N LEU A 121 12.75 -9.39 -16.42
CA LEU A 121 13.77 -8.55 -15.78
C LEU A 121 15.16 -9.14 -16.00
N SER A 122 16.10 -8.28 -16.41
CA SER A 122 17.52 -8.62 -16.45
C SER A 122 18.05 -8.90 -15.04
N TRP A 123 19.17 -9.61 -14.97
CA TRP A 123 19.84 -9.89 -13.70
C TRP A 123 20.18 -8.61 -12.92
N LYS A 124 20.66 -7.58 -13.62
CA LYS A 124 20.97 -6.28 -13.01
C LYS A 124 19.73 -5.64 -12.37
N GLN A 125 18.61 -5.58 -13.09
CA GLN A 125 17.36 -5.02 -12.58
C GLN A 125 16.83 -5.81 -11.37
N ARG A 126 16.95 -7.15 -11.40
CA ARG A 126 16.59 -8.01 -10.27
C ARG A 126 17.40 -7.67 -9.02
N LEU A 127 18.72 -7.53 -9.15
CA LEU A 127 19.59 -7.14 -8.04
C LEU A 127 19.26 -5.75 -7.51
N GLU A 128 19.02 -4.77 -8.38
CA GLU A 128 18.61 -3.42 -8.00
C GLU A 128 17.29 -3.44 -7.21
N ILE A 129 16.29 -4.20 -7.68
CA ILE A 129 15.00 -4.39 -6.97
C ILE A 129 15.22 -4.99 -5.58
N CYS A 130 16.09 -6.00 -5.45
CA CYS A 130 16.40 -6.60 -4.15
C CYS A 130 17.08 -5.60 -3.20
N ILE A 131 18.04 -4.81 -3.69
CA ILE A 131 18.74 -3.80 -2.89
C ILE A 131 17.76 -2.71 -2.43
N ASP A 132 16.93 -2.21 -3.34
CA ASP A 132 15.96 -1.14 -3.06
C ASP A 132 14.88 -1.61 -2.08
N SER A 133 14.38 -2.84 -2.26
CA SER A 133 13.45 -3.46 -1.31
C SER A 133 14.07 -3.62 0.08
N ALA A 134 15.34 -4.05 0.16
CA ALA A 134 16.06 -4.17 1.42
C ALA A 134 16.22 -2.82 2.12
N ARG A 135 16.51 -1.74 1.36
CA ARG A 135 16.57 -0.36 1.89
C ARG A 135 15.21 0.09 2.43
N GLY A 136 14.11 -0.19 1.72
CA GLY A 136 12.76 0.12 2.18
C GLY A 136 12.40 -0.59 3.49
N ILE A 137 12.70 -1.88 3.60
CA ILE A 137 12.47 -2.67 4.82
C ILE A 137 13.37 -2.17 5.96
N HIS A 138 14.64 -1.89 5.67
CA HIS A 138 15.56 -1.33 6.64
C HIS A 138 15.03 -0.01 7.22
N TYR A 139 14.52 0.88 6.37
CA TYR A 139 13.86 2.12 6.81
C TYR A 139 12.68 1.84 7.74
N LEU A 140 11.82 0.86 7.44
CA LEU A 140 10.72 0.49 8.33
C LEU A 140 11.21 0.00 9.70
N HIS A 141 12.32 -0.75 9.71
CA HIS A 141 12.91 -1.31 10.93
C HIS A 141 13.69 -0.28 11.77
N THR A 142 14.28 0.74 11.16
CA THR A 142 15.12 1.73 11.86
C THR A 142 14.49 3.11 11.99
N GLY A 143 13.77 3.57 10.97
CA GLY A 143 13.17 4.91 10.89
C GLY A 143 11.92 5.09 11.75
N SER A 144 11.16 4.02 12.03
CA SER A 144 10.00 4.05 12.92
C SER A 144 10.36 4.30 14.40
N ALA A 145 11.64 4.26 14.76
CA ALA A 145 12.13 4.49 16.12
C ALA A 145 12.60 5.94 16.37
N GLN A 146 12.77 6.77 15.33
CA GLN A 146 13.36 8.10 15.46
C GLN A 146 12.47 9.17 14.79
N GLY A 147 11.28 9.37 15.37
CA GLY A 147 10.31 10.36 14.89
C GLY A 147 9.12 10.64 15.81
N ARG A 148 9.39 11.01 17.09
CA ARG A 148 8.52 11.80 18.01
C ARG A 148 7.18 11.18 18.54
N PHE A 149 7.27 10.70 19.79
CA PHE A 149 6.28 10.68 20.90
C PHE A 149 5.01 9.79 20.84
N GLY A 150 5.01 8.74 21.68
CA GLY A 150 3.96 8.56 22.70
C GLY A 150 2.88 7.49 22.51
N TYR A 151 2.74 6.86 21.35
CA TYR A 151 1.61 5.95 21.06
C TYR A 151 2.04 4.55 20.59
N LEU A 152 3.05 3.96 21.24
CA LEU A 152 3.30 2.53 21.12
C LEU A 152 2.76 1.82 22.36
N ASP A 153 1.82 0.92 22.12
CA ASP A 153 1.20 0.05 23.11
C ASP A 153 2.26 -0.90 23.73
N PRO A 154 2.48 -0.86 25.06
CA PRO A 154 3.40 -1.78 25.75
C PRO A 154 3.03 -3.27 25.63
N GLU A 155 1.78 -3.61 25.30
CA GLU A 155 1.36 -5.00 25.05
C GLU A 155 1.50 -5.44 23.57
N TYR A 156 1.59 -4.50 22.62
CA TYR A 156 2.03 -4.80 21.24
C TYR A 156 3.50 -5.25 21.22
N PHE A 157 4.31 -4.73 22.14
CA PHE A 157 5.67 -5.20 22.45
C PHE A 157 5.69 -6.64 23.02
N TRP A 158 4.55 -7.20 23.46
CA TRP A 158 4.55 -8.42 24.26
C TRP A 158 3.90 -9.66 23.62
N ARG A 159 2.88 -9.57 22.73
CA ARG A 159 1.99 -10.74 22.51
C ARG A 159 1.63 -11.24 21.10
N ARG A 160 2.01 -10.64 19.96
CA ARG A 160 1.74 -11.27 18.63
C ARG A 160 2.87 -11.08 17.62
N GLN A 161 3.74 -12.09 17.54
CA GLN A 161 5.05 -12.10 16.88
C GLN A 161 5.02 -11.93 15.34
N LEU A 162 4.97 -10.69 14.85
CA LEU A 162 5.70 -10.31 13.64
C LEU A 162 7.01 -9.67 14.13
N THR A 163 8.13 -10.36 13.98
CA THR A 163 9.43 -9.85 14.43
C THR A 163 10.20 -9.30 13.24
N TYR A 164 11.21 -8.48 13.50
CA TYR A 164 12.19 -8.13 12.47
C TYR A 164 12.77 -9.39 11.77
N LYS A 165 12.85 -10.52 12.49
CA LYS A 165 13.25 -11.82 11.92
C LYS A 165 12.20 -12.39 10.95
N SER A 166 10.92 -12.21 11.24
CA SER A 166 9.80 -12.63 10.36
C SER A 166 9.81 -11.84 9.04
N ASP A 167 10.05 -10.53 9.11
CA ASP A 167 10.20 -9.68 7.92
C ASP A 167 11.44 -10.05 7.12
N VAL A 168 12.58 -10.29 7.79
CA VAL A 168 13.81 -10.75 7.14
C VAL A 168 13.61 -12.10 6.46
N TYR A 169 12.91 -13.04 7.10
CA TYR A 169 12.58 -14.33 6.49
C TYR A 169 11.69 -14.16 5.25
N SER A 170 10.61 -13.39 5.37
CA SER A 170 9.68 -13.13 4.25
C SER A 170 10.38 -12.41 3.10
N PHE A 171 11.26 -11.46 3.40
CA PHE A 171 12.12 -10.83 2.41
C PHE A 171 13.08 -11.83 1.76
N GLY A 172 13.64 -12.77 2.53
CA GLY A 172 14.46 -13.87 2.00
C GLY A 172 13.69 -14.74 0.99
N VAL A 173 12.43 -15.05 1.25
CA VAL A 173 11.56 -15.75 0.29
C VAL A 173 11.38 -14.94 -0.99
N VAL A 174 11.05 -13.64 -0.87
CA VAL A 174 10.91 -12.75 -2.03
C VAL A 174 12.23 -12.65 -2.80
N LEU A 175 13.38 -12.57 -2.11
CA LEU A 175 14.69 -12.58 -2.73
C LEU A 175 14.87 -13.85 -3.58
N PHE A 176 14.55 -15.04 -3.06
CA PHE A 176 14.60 -16.27 -3.85
C PHE A 176 13.63 -16.24 -5.05
N GLU A 177 12.42 -15.74 -4.87
CA GLU A 177 11.46 -15.55 -5.96
C GLU A 177 12.02 -14.67 -7.09
N VAL A 178 12.69 -13.54 -6.73
CA VAL A 178 13.31 -12.65 -7.70
C VAL A 178 14.50 -13.31 -8.42
N LEU A 179 15.37 -13.99 -7.67
CA LEU A 179 16.58 -14.59 -8.25
C LEU A 179 16.23 -15.81 -9.12
N CYS A 180 15.26 -16.63 -8.70
CA CYS A 180 14.87 -17.84 -9.41
C CYS A 180 13.76 -17.63 -10.44
N ALA A 181 13.03 -16.51 -10.41
CA ALA A 181 11.79 -16.31 -11.17
C ALA A 181 10.81 -17.50 -11.02
N ARG A 182 10.68 -18.02 -9.79
CA ARG A 182 9.71 -19.07 -9.45
C ARG A 182 8.88 -18.67 -8.24
N PRO A 183 7.57 -18.96 -8.24
CA PRO A 183 6.72 -18.69 -7.09
C PRO A 183 7.18 -19.50 -5.89
N ALA A 184 7.12 -18.89 -4.70
CA ALA A 184 7.48 -19.57 -3.45
C ALA A 184 6.60 -20.80 -3.16
N VAL A 185 5.37 -20.78 -3.66
CA VAL A 185 4.43 -21.92 -3.61
C VAL A 185 3.93 -22.14 -5.02
N ASP A 186 4.22 -23.32 -5.58
CA ASP A 186 3.63 -23.75 -6.84
C ASP A 186 2.36 -24.58 -6.55
N PRO A 187 1.16 -24.06 -6.84
CA PRO A 187 -0.08 -24.77 -6.61
C PRO A 187 -0.29 -25.97 -7.55
N LEU A 188 0.54 -26.11 -8.59
CA LEU A 188 0.46 -27.21 -9.56
C LEU A 188 1.36 -28.40 -9.19
N LEU A 189 2.27 -28.23 -8.22
CA LEU A 189 2.98 -29.36 -7.62
C LEU A 189 2.02 -30.08 -6.65
N ALA A 190 1.79 -31.37 -6.92
CA ALA A 190 1.04 -32.21 -6.01
C ALA A 190 1.69 -32.18 -4.62
N ARG A 191 0.87 -32.03 -3.58
CA ARG A 191 1.35 -32.19 -2.21
C ARG A 191 1.65 -33.67 -2.01
N GLU A 192 2.92 -34.00 -1.77
CA GLU A 192 3.34 -35.32 -1.29
C GLU A 192 2.73 -35.62 0.09
#